data_AF-A0A8W8LM88-F1
#
_entry.id   AF-A0A8W8LM88-F1
#
_cell.length_a   1.000
_cell.length_b   1.000
_cell.length_c   1.000
_cell.angle_alpha   90.00
_cell.angle_beta   90.00
_cell.angle_gamma   90.00
#
_symmetry.space_group_name_H-M   'P 1'
#
loop_
_entity.id
_entity.type
_entity.pdbx_description
1 polymer ?
#
loop_
_entity_poly.entity_id
_entity_poly.type
_entity_poly.pdbx_seq_one_letter_code
_entity_poly.pdbx_strand_id
1 'polypeptide(L)'
;MSLARFSLFILCVVVAVSTSPVCPDEDDFLCISDGYSSCFPNSWKCDGEPDCDGNVDEQGCPPVVCDSDEFSCDNGCIPSAFVCDGDLDCYDGKDEATCPI
;
A
#
# COMPACT_ATOMS: atom_id res chain seq x y z
N MET A 1 -40.60 -8.12 -40.94
CA MET A 1 -41.45 -7.13 -40.26
C MET A 1 -41.60 -7.59 -38.81
N SER A 2 -40.95 -6.92 -37.85
CA SER A 2 -41.60 -6.09 -36.81
C SER A 2 -42.52 -6.91 -35.88
N LEU A 3 -42.34 -6.98 -34.55
CA LEU A 3 -41.93 -5.95 -33.59
C LEU A 3 -41.33 -6.60 -32.32
N ALA A 4 -40.29 -5.96 -31.78
CA ALA A 4 -39.76 -6.18 -30.45
C ALA A 4 -40.78 -5.77 -29.38
N ARG A 5 -41.09 -6.68 -28.44
CA ARG A 5 -41.78 -6.37 -27.17
C ARG A 5 -41.33 -7.33 -26.07
N PHE A 6 -40.11 -7.14 -25.57
CA PHE A 6 -39.77 -7.56 -24.22
C PHE A 6 -40.12 -6.42 -23.28
N SER A 7 -41.13 -6.66 -22.45
CA SER A 7 -41.75 -5.67 -21.57
C SER A 7 -40.77 -5.14 -20.53
N LEU A 8 -40.73 -3.81 -20.50
CA LEU A 8 -40.21 -2.86 -19.53
C LEU A 8 -40.56 -3.22 -18.07
N PHE A 9 -39.84 -4.17 -17.45
CA PHE A 9 -39.86 -4.46 -16.00
C PHE A 9 -38.49 -4.95 -15.49
N ILE A 10 -37.38 -4.53 -16.11
CA ILE A 10 -36.05 -4.61 -15.47
C ILE A 10 -35.88 -3.30 -14.70
N LEU A 11 -36.69 -3.14 -13.65
CA LEU A 11 -36.68 -1.99 -12.78
C LEU A 11 -35.48 -2.13 -11.83
N CYS A 12 -34.35 -1.53 -12.15
CA CYS A 12 -33.37 -0.99 -11.18
C CYS A 12 -32.79 -1.89 -10.05
N VAL A 13 -32.81 -3.22 -10.11
CA VAL A 13 -32.27 -4.08 -9.01
C VAL A 13 -31.02 -4.89 -9.39
N VAL A 14 -30.61 -4.95 -10.66
CA VAL A 14 -29.38 -5.67 -11.07
C VAL A 14 -28.30 -4.77 -11.68
N VAL A 15 -28.46 -3.44 -11.60
CA VAL A 15 -27.39 -2.48 -11.97
C VAL A 15 -27.01 -1.64 -10.75
N ALA A 16 -26.84 -2.33 -9.62
CA ALA A 16 -26.08 -1.86 -8.48
C ALA A 16 -25.01 -2.92 -8.13
N VAL A 17 -24.38 -3.50 -9.16
CA VAL A 17 -23.25 -4.43 -8.97
C VAL A 17 -22.00 -3.57 -8.76
N SER A 18 -21.80 -3.15 -7.51
CA SER A 18 -20.50 -2.86 -6.88
C SER A 18 -19.37 -2.42 -7.83
N THR A 19 -19.31 -1.14 -8.18
CA THR A 19 -18.18 -0.55 -8.90
C THR A 19 -17.04 -0.19 -7.93
N SER A 20 -16.58 -1.14 -7.11
CA SER A 20 -15.38 -0.91 -6.32
C SER A 20 -14.22 -0.61 -7.27
N PRO A 21 -13.44 0.45 -7.04
CA PRO A 21 -12.21 0.67 -7.80
C PRO A 21 -11.32 -0.58 -7.65
N VAL A 22 -10.67 -0.98 -8.75
CA VAL A 22 -9.74 -2.12 -8.83
C VAL A 22 -8.66 -1.77 -9.85
N CYS A 23 -7.45 -2.26 -9.61
CA CYS A 23 -6.32 -2.02 -10.49
C CYS A 23 -6.37 -2.92 -11.74
N PRO A 24 -5.87 -2.45 -12.90
CA PRO A 24 -5.80 -3.25 -14.12
C PRO A 24 -4.81 -4.41 -14.01
N ASP A 25 -3.74 -4.20 -13.24
CA ASP A 25 -2.68 -5.14 -13.01
C ASP A 25 -2.89 -5.85 -11.67
N GLU A 26 -2.71 -7.17 -11.66
CA GLU A 26 -2.93 -8.03 -10.47
C GLU A 26 -1.82 -7.88 -9.42
N ASP A 27 -0.65 -7.36 -9.84
CA ASP A 27 0.51 -7.09 -8.98
C ASP A 27 0.52 -5.66 -8.41
N ASP A 28 -0.54 -4.89 -8.67
CA ASP A 28 -0.74 -3.55 -8.11
C ASP A 28 -1.75 -3.59 -6.96
N PHE A 29 -1.56 -2.70 -5.99
CA PHE A 29 -2.57 -2.40 -4.98
C PHE A 29 -3.29 -1.10 -5.32
N LEU A 30 -4.56 -1.05 -4.93
CA LEU A 30 -5.34 0.16 -5.02
C LEU A 30 -5.10 1.01 -3.78
N CYS A 31 -4.57 2.20 -4.00
CA CYS A 31 -4.60 3.25 -3.01
C CYS A 31 -5.87 4.11 -3.12
N ILE A 32 -6.50 4.43 -1.98
CA ILE A 32 -7.72 5.24 -1.90
C ILE A 32 -7.50 6.38 -0.90
N SER A 33 -7.67 7.62 -1.35
CA SER A 33 -7.56 8.82 -0.51
C SER A 33 -8.65 9.85 -0.88
N ASP A 34 -9.53 10.21 0.07
CA ASP A 34 -10.53 11.29 -0.06
C ASP A 34 -11.28 11.39 -1.42
N GLY A 35 -11.67 10.24 -2.00
CA GLY A 35 -12.40 10.18 -3.27
C GLY A 35 -11.53 10.12 -4.54
N TYR A 36 -10.21 10.09 -4.37
CA TYR A 36 -9.23 9.72 -5.38
C TYR A 36 -8.77 8.28 -5.19
N SER A 37 -8.43 7.62 -6.29
CA SER A 37 -7.90 6.26 -6.27
C SER A 37 -6.82 6.08 -7.32
N SER A 38 -5.68 5.54 -6.91
CA SER A 38 -4.52 5.27 -7.77
C SER A 38 -4.03 3.84 -7.59
N CYS A 39 -3.38 3.32 -8.62
CA CYS A 39 -2.75 2.01 -8.59
C CYS A 39 -1.25 2.17 -8.45
N PHE A 40 -0.69 1.44 -7.49
CA PHE A 40 0.73 1.42 -7.19
C PHE A 40 1.20 -0.03 -7.12
N PRO A 41 2.48 -0.31 -7.43
CA PRO A 41 3.03 -1.66 -7.32
C PRO A 41 2.89 -2.20 -5.89
N ASN A 42 2.56 -3.49 -5.71
CA ASN A 42 2.53 -4.12 -4.38
C ASN A 42 3.85 -3.99 -3.61
N SER A 43 4.97 -3.73 -4.30
CA SER A 43 6.27 -3.48 -3.67
C SER A 43 6.34 -2.15 -2.90
N TRP A 44 5.42 -1.21 -3.14
CA TRP A 44 5.33 0.08 -2.45
C TRP A 44 4.39 0.06 -1.26
N LYS A 45 3.92 -1.14 -0.89
CA LYS A 45 3.09 -1.30 0.28
C LYS A 45 3.97 -1.74 1.43
N CYS A 46 4.01 -0.95 2.50
CA CYS A 46 4.84 -1.22 3.67
C CYS A 46 6.32 -1.27 3.31
N ASP A 47 6.76 -0.38 2.43
CA ASP A 47 8.15 -0.34 1.96
C ASP A 47 8.98 0.75 2.68
N GLY A 48 8.34 1.50 3.57
CA GLY A 48 8.94 2.55 4.36
C GLY A 48 8.75 3.95 3.79
N GLU A 49 8.29 4.12 2.55
CA GLU A 49 8.02 5.45 1.98
C GLU A 49 6.51 5.72 1.87
N PRO A 50 6.01 6.90 2.26
CA PRO A 50 4.68 7.38 1.93
C PRO A 50 4.53 7.66 0.42
N ASP A 51 4.29 6.63 -0.37
CA ASP A 51 3.98 6.76 -1.80
C ASP A 51 2.53 7.17 -2.04
N CYS A 52 1.64 6.78 -1.13
CA CYS A 52 0.25 7.17 -1.21
C CYS A 52 -0.13 8.38 -0.35
N ASP A 53 -1.04 9.19 -0.90
CA ASP A 53 -1.64 10.31 -0.21
C ASP A 53 -2.31 9.85 1.10
N GLY A 54 -1.91 10.49 2.20
CA GLY A 54 -2.33 10.10 3.55
C GLY A 54 -1.54 8.94 4.15
N ASN A 55 -0.46 8.48 3.52
CA ASN A 55 0.42 7.41 4.00
C ASN A 55 -0.34 6.11 4.31
N VAL A 56 -1.32 5.77 3.46
CA VAL A 56 -2.24 4.65 3.71
C VAL A 56 -1.66 3.30 3.31
N ASP A 57 -0.69 3.33 2.40
CA ASP A 57 0.20 2.24 2.01
C ASP A 57 1.09 1.77 3.17
N GLU A 58 1.52 2.68 4.04
CA GLU A 58 2.33 2.37 5.23
C GLU A 58 1.49 2.18 6.51
N GLN A 59 0.15 2.18 6.40
CA GLN A 59 -0.74 1.99 7.54
C GLN A 59 -1.14 0.53 7.73
N GLY A 60 -1.02 0.04 8.97
CA GLY A 60 -1.45 -1.32 9.33
C GLY A 60 -0.56 -2.42 8.74
N CYS A 61 0.71 -2.10 8.51
CA CYS A 61 1.71 -3.04 8.04
C CYS A 61 1.90 -4.19 9.02
N PRO A 62 2.11 -5.43 8.51
CA PRO A 62 2.48 -6.54 9.37
C PRO A 62 3.79 -6.19 10.11
N PRO A 63 3.97 -6.65 11.35
CA PRO A 63 5.23 -6.45 12.04
C PRO A 63 6.35 -7.05 11.21
N VAL A 64 7.37 -6.24 10.92
CA VAL A 64 8.54 -6.67 10.18
C VAL A 64 9.31 -7.68 11.04
N VAL A 65 9.61 -8.84 10.46
CA VAL A 65 10.42 -9.87 11.11
C VAL A 65 11.78 -9.88 10.42
N CYS A 66 12.76 -9.27 11.07
CA CYS A 66 14.14 -9.22 10.60
C CYS A 66 14.93 -10.45 11.02
N ASP A 67 15.95 -10.79 10.24
CA ASP A 67 16.91 -11.84 10.60
C ASP A 67 17.79 -11.44 11.80
N SER A 68 18.49 -12.40 12.39
CA SER A 68 19.32 -12.15 13.59
C SER A 68 20.46 -11.14 13.36
N ASP A 69 20.87 -10.95 12.12
CA ASP A 69 21.97 -10.08 11.72
C ASP A 69 21.46 -8.73 11.18
N GLU A 70 20.16 -8.48 11.26
CA GLU A 70 19.49 -7.27 10.79
C GLU A 70 18.92 -6.44 11.95
N PHE A 71 18.81 -5.14 11.71
CA PHE A 71 18.17 -4.18 12.59
C PHE A 71 16.78 -3.84 12.06
N SER A 72 15.80 -3.76 12.97
CA SER A 72 14.41 -3.46 12.65
C SER A 72 14.16 -1.95 12.66
N CYS A 73 13.83 -1.41 11.49
CA CYS A 73 13.20 -0.10 11.32
C CYS A 73 11.68 -0.22 11.50
N ASP A 74 10.92 0.88 11.40
CA ASP A 74 9.44 0.83 11.48
C ASP A 74 8.78 0.01 10.36
N ASN A 75 9.30 0.04 9.14
CA ASN A 75 8.74 -0.65 7.98
C ASN A 75 9.78 -1.46 7.17
N GLY A 76 10.92 -1.80 7.78
CA GLY A 76 11.96 -2.54 7.07
C GLY A 76 13.06 -3.11 7.96
N CYS A 77 13.96 -3.85 7.33
CA CYS A 77 15.16 -4.38 7.94
C CYS A 77 16.38 -3.86 7.20
N ILE A 78 17.38 -3.42 7.95
CA ILE A 78 18.69 -3.07 7.42
C ILE A 78 19.76 -3.99 8.02
N PRO A 79 20.90 -4.22 7.35
CA PRO A 79 22.02 -4.92 7.97
C PRO A 79 22.43 -4.25 9.28
N SER A 80 22.70 -5.03 10.34
CA SER A 80 23.16 -4.46 11.63
C SER A 80 24.46 -3.64 11.52
N ALA A 81 25.19 -3.79 10.41
CA ALA A 81 26.40 -3.01 10.12
C ALA A 81 26.11 -1.54 9.78
N PHE A 82 24.87 -1.22 9.39
CA PHE A 82 24.41 0.14 9.04
C PHE A 82 23.79 0.87 10.24
N VAL A 83 23.86 0.29 11.44
CA VAL A 83 23.43 0.97 12.66
C VAL A 83 24.59 1.77 13.20
N CYS A 84 24.41 3.08 13.36
CA CYS A 84 25.41 4.02 13.87
C CYS A 84 26.66 4.11 12.98
N ASP A 85 26.48 4.03 11.67
CA ASP A 85 27.56 4.18 10.70
C ASP A 85 27.68 5.61 10.15
N GLY A 86 26.70 6.47 10.48
CA GLY A 86 26.68 7.88 10.14
C GLY A 86 25.84 8.23 8.91
N ASP A 87 25.24 7.24 8.25
CA ASP A 87 24.27 7.41 7.17
C ASP A 87 22.86 7.05 7.65
N LEU A 88 21.82 7.65 7.06
CA LEU A 88 20.42 7.32 7.39
C LEU A 88 19.95 6.22 6.44
N ASP A 89 19.96 4.98 6.92
CA ASP A 89 19.53 3.79 6.18
C ASP A 89 18.08 3.40 6.51
N CYS A 90 17.62 3.62 7.75
CA CYS A 90 16.20 3.55 8.03
C CYS A 90 15.48 4.83 7.57
N TYR A 91 14.29 4.68 6.98
CA TYR A 91 13.46 5.84 6.61
C TYR A 91 13.09 6.72 7.82
N ASP A 92 12.81 6.09 8.96
CA ASP A 92 12.52 6.78 10.21
C ASP A 92 13.78 7.30 10.93
N GLY A 93 14.97 7.00 10.39
CA GLY A 93 16.28 7.35 10.96
C GLY A 93 16.56 6.71 12.32
N LYS A 94 15.86 5.62 12.67
CA LYS A 94 16.02 4.96 13.98
C LYS A 94 17.39 4.35 14.22
N ASP A 95 18.00 3.87 13.14
CA ASP A 95 19.38 3.39 13.08
C ASP A 95 20.39 4.41 13.61
N GLU A 96 20.18 5.70 13.32
CA GLU A 96 21.08 6.79 13.77
C GLU A 96 20.55 7.58 14.98
N ALA A 97 19.32 7.32 15.42
CA ALA A 97 18.67 8.10 16.49
C ALA A 97 19.27 7.86 17.88
N THR A 98 19.87 6.69 18.15
CA THR A 98 20.39 6.30 19.47
C THR A 98 21.78 5.70 19.39
N CYS A 99 22.75 6.49 18.95
CA CYS A 99 24.15 6.06 18.86
C CYS A 99 24.98 6.46 20.08
N PRO A 100 25.92 5.60 20.53
CA PRO A 100 26.90 5.98 21.54
C PRO A 100 27.82 7.08 20.99
N ILE A 101 28.04 8.12 21.79
CA ILE A 101 28.98 9.22 21.52
C ILE A 101 30.44 8.86 21.82
#